data_AF-A0A6C0G8Q9-F1
#
_entry.id   AF-A0A6C0G8Q9-F1
#
_cell.length_a   1.000
_cell.length_b   1.000
_cell.length_c   1.000
_cell.angle_alpha   90.00
_cell.angle_beta   90.00
_cell.angle_gamma   90.00
#
_symmetry.space_group_name_H-M   'P 1'
#
loop_
_entity.id
_entity.type
_entity.pdbx_description
1 polymer ?
#
loop_
_entity_poly.entity_id
_entity_poly.type
_entity_poly.pdbx_seq_one_letter_code
_entity_poly.pdbx_strand_id
1 'polypeptide(L)'
;MLLLLLLPHMEHELAKGYADVLKSPPMLYPYYVDVVNTERLNGFRGFSLRIVLDAVPTVGPHIAVGEDKFTFDISPIADVKLVRYEHVKGPDPSSFPPNYKDLLK
;
A
#
# COMPACT_ATOMS: atom_id res chain seq x y z
N MET A 1 -7.71 -12.78 -4.70
CA MET A 1 -7.59 -12.22 -6.07
C MET A 1 -7.71 -10.71 -6.10
N LEU A 2 -8.67 -10.08 -5.40
CA LEU A 2 -8.84 -8.62 -5.41
C LEU A 2 -7.56 -7.82 -5.08
N LEU A 3 -6.84 -8.17 -4.01
CA LEU A 3 -5.61 -7.44 -3.65
C LEU A 3 -4.56 -7.47 -4.77
N LEU A 4 -4.44 -8.58 -5.51
CA LEU A 4 -3.49 -8.69 -6.63
C LEU A 4 -3.79 -7.68 -7.74
N LEU A 5 -5.06 -7.29 -7.93
CA LEU A 5 -5.46 -6.24 -8.87
C LEU A 5 -5.01 -4.86 -8.38
N LEU A 6 -5.01 -4.64 -7.06
CA LEU A 6 -4.72 -3.33 -6.47
C LEU A 6 -3.23 -3.09 -6.23
N LEU A 7 -2.44 -4.15 -6.05
CA LEU A 7 -1.01 -4.06 -5.74
C LEU A 7 -0.22 -3.15 -6.69
N PRO A 8 -0.33 -3.24 -8.04
CA PRO A 8 0.43 -2.36 -8.92
C PRO A 8 0.14 -0.87 -8.71
N HIS A 9 -1.09 -0.52 -8.35
CA HIS A 9 -1.48 0.85 -8.03
C HIS A 9 -0.89 1.32 -6.70
N MET A 10 -0.85 0.44 -5.70
CA MET A 10 -0.27 0.73 -4.38
C MET A 10 1.24 0.88 -4.48
N GLU A 11 1.93 -0.06 -5.13
CA GLU A 11 3.39 -0.04 -5.31
C GLU A 11 3.85 1.21 -6.08
N HIS A 12 3.07 1.68 -7.05
CA HIS A 12 3.37 2.92 -7.77
C HIS A 12 3.40 4.16 -6.85
N GLU A 13 2.47 4.25 -5.89
CA GLU A 13 2.44 5.36 -4.94
C GLU A 13 3.48 5.21 -3.83
N LEU A 14 3.73 3.98 -3.37
CA LEU A 14 4.81 3.68 -2.43
C LEU A 14 6.19 4.05 -3.00
N ALA A 15 6.42 3.77 -4.28
CA ALA A 15 7.67 4.15 -4.95
C ALA A 15 7.92 5.66 -4.90
N LYS A 16 6.86 6.48 -4.97
CA LYS A 16 6.95 7.94 -4.81
C LYS A 16 7.12 8.33 -3.34
N GLY A 17 6.29 7.78 -2.46
CA GLY A 17 6.26 8.14 -1.04
C GLY A 17 7.57 7.83 -0.30
N TYR A 18 8.28 6.79 -0.71
CA TYR A 18 9.54 6.38 -0.10
C TYR A 18 10.78 6.81 -0.89
N ALA A 19 10.62 7.57 -1.98
CA ALA A 19 11.71 7.93 -2.87
C ALA A 19 12.83 8.70 -2.16
N ASP A 20 12.52 9.50 -1.14
CA ASP A 20 13.51 10.32 -0.43
C ASP A 20 14.23 9.59 0.71
N VAL A 21 13.67 8.46 1.17
CA VAL A 21 14.17 7.74 2.36
C VAL A 21 14.75 6.36 2.04
N LEU A 22 14.40 5.75 0.91
CA LEU A 22 14.90 4.45 0.47
C LEU A 22 15.66 4.55 -0.86
N LYS A 23 16.72 3.73 -1.01
CA LYS A 23 17.48 3.64 -2.27
C LYS A 23 16.78 2.86 -3.35
N SER A 24 15.93 1.91 -2.97
CA SER A 24 15.07 1.14 -3.86
C SER A 24 13.61 1.26 -3.40
N PRO A 25 12.64 1.29 -4.33
CA PRO A 25 11.23 1.32 -3.94
C PRO A 25 10.88 0.07 -3.14
N PRO A 26 10.01 0.19 -2.13
CA PRO A 26 9.57 -0.98 -1.38
C PRO A 26 8.58 -1.81 -2.20
N MET A 27 8.49 -3.09 -1.86
CA MET A 27 7.56 -4.06 -2.44
C MET A 27 6.42 -4.34 -1.47
N LEU A 28 5.25 -4.69 -2.01
CA LEU A 28 4.08 -5.00 -1.21
C LEU A 28 3.55 -6.39 -1.53
N TYR A 29 3.31 -7.18 -0.49
CA TYR A 29 2.76 -8.53 -0.63
C TYR A 29 1.32 -8.57 -0.12
N PRO A 30 0.42 -9.36 -0.73
CA PRO A 30 -1.00 -9.37 -0.35
C PRO A 30 -1.27 -9.69 1.13
N TYR A 31 -0.38 -10.44 1.78
CA TYR A 31 -0.50 -10.82 3.20
C TYR A 31 0.03 -9.75 4.17
N TYR A 32 0.59 -8.66 3.66
CA TYR A 32 0.92 -7.44 4.40
C TYR A 32 -0.09 -6.31 4.11
N VAL A 33 -1.27 -6.66 3.60
CA VAL A 33 -2.35 -5.71 3.30
C VAL A 33 -3.63 -6.19 3.98
N ASP A 34 -4.14 -5.36 4.88
CA ASP A 34 -5.38 -5.60 5.60
C ASP A 34 -6.51 -4.75 5.03
N VAL A 35 -7.68 -5.37 4.85
CA VAL A 35 -8.90 -4.66 4.46
C VAL A 35 -9.57 -4.10 5.71
N VAL A 36 -9.49 -2.80 5.91
CA VAL A 36 -9.99 -2.11 7.10
C VAL A 36 -11.49 -1.81 6.99
N ASN A 37 -11.92 -1.40 5.81
CA ASN A 37 -13.32 -1.06 5.57
C ASN A 37 -13.71 -1.34 4.12
N THR A 38 -14.97 -1.73 3.92
CA THR A 38 -15.59 -1.88 2.61
C THR A 38 -17.01 -1.34 2.64
N GLU A 39 -17.34 -0.42 1.75
CA GLU A 39 -18.69 0.13 1.60
C GLU A 39 -19.18 0.08 0.16
N ARG A 40 -20.50 0.02 -0.02
CA ARG A 40 -21.14 0.14 -1.34
C ARG A 40 -21.55 1.57 -1.58
N LEU A 41 -21.08 2.16 -2.67
CA LEU A 41 -21.36 3.56 -3.02
C LEU A 41 -22.74 3.75 -3.67
N ASN A 42 -23.28 2.71 -4.31
CA ASN A 42 -24.58 2.74 -5.01
C ASN A 42 -25.66 1.86 -4.35
N GLY A 43 -25.57 1.66 -3.04
CA GLY A 43 -26.60 0.99 -2.24
C GLY A 43 -26.66 -0.54 -2.38
N PHE A 44 -27.77 -1.13 -1.95
CA PHE A 44 -27.97 -2.58 -1.91
C PHE A 44 -27.85 -3.20 -3.31
N ARG A 45 -27.03 -4.27 -3.43
CA ARG A 45 -26.66 -4.94 -4.70
C ARG A 45 -25.89 -4.07 -5.71
N GLY A 46 -25.41 -2.90 -5.28
CA GLY A 46 -24.50 -2.09 -6.06
C GLY A 46 -23.08 -2.67 -6.11
N PHE A 47 -22.42 -2.56 -7.26
CA PHE A 47 -21.05 -3.04 -7.49
C PHE A 47 -19.99 -1.95 -7.48
N SER A 48 -20.37 -0.70 -7.15
CA SER A 48 -19.40 0.36 -6.91
C SER A 48 -18.99 0.29 -5.44
N LEU A 49 -17.73 -0.05 -5.18
CA LEU A 49 -17.21 -0.30 -3.84
C LEU A 49 -16.18 0.77 -3.49
N ARG A 50 -16.18 1.23 -2.24
CA ARG A 50 -15.01 1.88 -1.65
C ARG A 50 -14.36 0.93 -0.67
N ILE A 51 -13.04 0.79 -0.79
CA ILE A 51 -12.23 -0.10 0.02
C ILE A 51 -11.11 0.73 0.65
N VAL A 52 -10.96 0.58 1.96
CA VAL A 52 -9.85 1.15 2.73
C VAL A 52 -8.91 0.00 3.11
N LEU A 53 -7.63 0.18 2.81
CA LEU A 53 -6.57 -0.79 3.02
C LEU A 53 -5.49 -0.18 3.91
N ASP A 54 -5.04 -0.95 4.89
CA ASP A 54 -3.78 -0.70 5.60
C ASP A 54 -2.71 -1.61 4.98
N ALA A 55 -1.53 -1.06 4.75
CA ALA A 55 -0.44 -1.74 4.06
C ALA A 55 0.88 -1.56 4.80
N VAL A 56 1.64 -2.65 4.90
CA VAL A 56 2.99 -2.67 5.46
C VAL A 56 3.97 -2.98 4.34
N PRO A 57 4.54 -1.96 3.66
CA PRO A 57 5.55 -2.17 2.64
C PRO A 57 6.83 -2.79 3.20
N THR A 58 7.57 -3.49 2.34
CA THR A 58 8.79 -4.20 2.74
C THR A 58 9.95 -3.99 1.75
N VAL A 59 11.18 -4.17 2.24
CA VAL A 59 12.39 -4.22 1.41
C VAL A 59 13.20 -5.47 1.68
N GLY A 60 14.01 -5.91 0.69
CA GLY A 60 14.90 -7.06 0.84
C GLY A 60 14.13 -8.33 1.24
N PRO A 61 14.57 -9.06 2.30
CA PRO A 61 13.92 -10.29 2.77
C PRO A 61 12.67 -9.99 3.63
N HIS A 62 11.73 -9.19 3.09
CA HIS A 62 10.48 -8.79 3.76
C HIS A 62 10.67 -7.97 5.05
N ILE A 63 11.64 -7.06 5.08
CA ILE A 63 11.83 -6.13 6.21
C ILE A 63 10.78 -5.02 6.10
N ALA A 64 9.89 -4.89 7.08
CA ALA A 64 8.90 -3.83 7.12
C ALA A 64 9.56 -2.44 7.19
N VAL A 65 9.10 -1.52 6.34
CA VAL A 65 9.70 -0.18 6.23
C VAL A 65 8.73 0.95 6.56
N GLY A 66 7.48 0.63 6.86
CA GLY A 66 6.51 1.66 7.20
C GLY A 66 5.09 1.13 7.24
N GLU A 67 4.16 2.08 7.33
CA GLU A 67 2.73 1.85 7.38
C GLU A 67 2.06 2.88 6.48
N ASP A 68 1.15 2.43 5.64
CA ASP A 68 0.48 3.25 4.64
C ASP A 68 -1.00 2.90 4.58
N LYS A 69 -1.84 3.89 4.29
CA LYS A 69 -3.28 3.72 4.11
C LYS A 69 -3.69 4.12 2.70
N PHE A 70 -4.47 3.25 2.06
CA PHE A 70 -5.00 3.45 0.72
C PHE A 70 -6.52 3.41 0.75
N THR A 71 -7.15 4.32 0.01
CA THR A 71 -8.59 4.28 -0.24
C THR A 71 -8.83 4.19 -1.74
N PHE A 72 -9.50 3.13 -2.18
CA PHE A 72 -9.84 2.90 -3.58
C PHE A 72 -11.35 2.93 -3.78
N ASP A 73 -11.78 3.52 -4.89
CA ASP A 73 -13.10 3.30 -5.48
C ASP A 73 -12.94 2.32 -6.64
N ILE A 74 -13.72 1.23 -6.61
CA ILE A 74 -13.70 0.16 -7.60
C ILE A 74 -15.09 0.04 -8.19
N SER A 75 -15.19 0.00 -9.52
CA SER A 75 -16.49 -0.18 -10.17
C SER A 75 -16.35 -0.97 -11.48
N PRO A 76 -17.43 -1.64 -11.94
CA PRO A 76 -17.38 -2.37 -13.21
C PRO A 76 -17.13 -1.48 -14.44
N ILE A 77 -17.31 -0.17 -14.33
CA ILE A 77 -17.25 0.78 -15.44
C ILE A 77 -15.91 1.55 -15.45
N ALA A 78 -15.41 1.94 -14.27
CA ALA A 78 -14.19 2.76 -14.10
C ALA A 78 -13.01 1.98 -13.51
N ASP A 79 -13.10 0.65 -13.48
CA ASP A 79 -12.10 -0.31 -13.02
C ASP A 79 -11.61 -0.03 -11.58
N VAL A 80 -10.46 0.65 -11.41
CA VAL A 80 -9.84 0.97 -10.11
C VAL A 80 -9.40 2.44 -10.08
N LYS A 81 -9.85 3.18 -9.07
CA LYS A 81 -9.44 4.57 -8.83
C LYS A 81 -8.90 4.73 -7.41
N LEU A 82 -7.66 5.21 -7.29
CA LEU A 82 -7.12 5.66 -6.01
C LEU A 82 -7.77 7.00 -5.62
N VAL A 83 -8.46 7.01 -4.48
CA VAL A 83 -9.13 8.19 -3.92
C VAL A 83 -8.22 8.94 -2.97
N ARG A 84 -7.47 8.20 -2.14
CA ARG A 84 -6.57 8.76 -1.14
C ARG A 84 -5.42 7.80 -0.88
N TYR A 85 -4.23 8.38 -0.78
CA TYR A 85 -3.03 7.74 -0.25
C TYR A 85 -2.54 8.55 0.95
N GLU A 86 -2.20 7.87 2.03
CA GLU A 86 -1.67 8.45 3.25
C GLU A 86 -0.50 7.63 3.75
N HIS A 87 0.67 8.27 3.80
CA HIS A 87 1.86 7.71 4.42
C HIS A 87 1.78 7.93 5.93
N VAL A 88 1.62 6.85 6.69
CA VAL A 88 1.39 6.91 8.15
C VAL A 88 2.71 6.88 8.90
N LYS A 89 3.64 6.02 8.47
CA LYS A 89 4.93 5.83 9.14
C LYS A 89 6.01 5.42 8.14
N GLY A 90 7.18 6.05 8.23
CA GLY A 90 8.35 5.73 7.43
C GLY A 90 9.34 4.80 8.13
N PRO A 91 10.47 4.48 7.48
CA PRO A 91 11.45 3.54 8.02
C PRO A 91 12.15 4.13 9.24
N ASP A 92 12.32 3.31 10.27
CA ASP A 92 13.13 3.64 11.45
C ASP A 92 14.54 3.04 11.31
N PRO A 93 15.60 3.86 11.16
CA PRO A 93 16.97 3.34 11.01
C PRO A 93 17.45 2.47 12.17
N SER A 94 16.84 2.60 13.35
CA SER A 94 17.17 1.80 14.54
C SER A 94 16.56 0.39 14.50
N SER A 95 15.46 0.20 13.76
CA SER A 95 14.80 -1.10 13.60
C SER A 95 15.38 -1.94 12.46
N PHE A 96 16.24 -1.36 11.62
CA PHE A 96 16.88 -2.07 10.51
C PHE A 96 18.04 -2.94 10.99
N PRO A 97 18.13 -4.20 10.52
CA PRO A 97 19.30 -5.02 10.76
C PRO A 97 20.56 -4.34 10.21
N PRO A 98 21.73 -4.45 10.88
CA PRO A 98 22.94 -3.71 10.51
C PRO A 98 23.36 -3.88 9.04
N ASN A 99 23.16 -5.06 8.47
CA ASN A 99 23.52 -5.43 7.11
C ASN A 99 22.51 -4.98 6.04
N TYR A 100 21.42 -4.31 6.42
CA TYR A 100 20.42 -3.74 5.50
C TYR A 100 20.25 -2.23 5.65
N LYS A 101 21.06 -1.59 6.51
CA LYS A 101 21.05 -0.12 6.67
C LYS A 101 21.47 0.62 5.41
N ASP A 102 22.20 -0.04 4.52
CA ASP A 102 22.58 0.48 3.23
C ASP A 102 21.38 0.69 2.30
N LEU A 103 20.21 0.10 2.57
CA LEU A 103 18.98 0.33 1.81
C LEU A 103 18.34 1.69 2.11
N LEU A 104 18.68 2.30 3.25
CA LEU A 104 18.26 3.64 3.64
C LEU A 104 19.14 4.68 2.92
N LYS A 105 18.57 5.87 2.66
CA LYS A 105 19.30 7.02 2.12
C LYS A 105 20.01 7.84 3.20
#